data_AF-A0A968UNX4-F1
#
_entry.id   AF-A0A968UNX4-F1
#
_cell.length_a   1.000
_cell.length_b   1.000
_cell.length_c   1.000
_cell.angle_alpha   90.00
_cell.angle_beta   90.00
_cell.angle_gamma   90.00
#
_symmetry.space_group_name_H-M   'P 1'
#
loop_
_entity.id
_entity.type
_entity.pdbx_description
1 polymer ?
#
loop_
_entity_poly.entity_id
_entity_poly.type
_entity_poly.pdbx_seq_one_letter_code
_entity_poly.pdbx_strand_id
1 'polypeptide(L)'
;MAWLYCGGGMELFREIYKPHQLYPFVMLSTGTQMGGWFRKEIKSKEDLKGIRMRIPGLAGKVMAKAGVNVINLPGSEIPSAMESGTLDAAEWVSPLYDISLGLHKSANIITIPRGMNPRQLWRLS
;
A
#
# COMPACT_ATOMS: atom_id res chain seq x y z
N MET A 1 -15.60 -4.12 -8.82
CA MET A 1 -16.55 -5.15 -8.36
C MET A 1 -17.31 -5.85 -9.49
N ALA A 2 -17.60 -5.22 -10.62
CA ALA A 2 -18.37 -5.82 -11.73
C ALA A 2 -17.83 -7.19 -12.22
N TRP A 3 -16.52 -7.36 -12.37
CA TRP A 3 -15.93 -8.63 -12.81
C TRP A 3 -16.21 -9.80 -11.84
N LEU A 4 -16.17 -9.55 -10.53
CA LEU A 4 -16.45 -10.59 -9.53
C LEU A 4 -17.89 -11.09 -9.67
N TYR A 5 -18.87 -10.18 -9.74
CA TYR A 5 -20.28 -10.54 -9.73
C TYR A 5 -20.88 -10.90 -11.10
N CYS A 6 -20.36 -10.33 -12.18
CA CYS A 6 -20.95 -10.48 -13.52
C CYS A 6 -19.98 -11.10 -14.54
N GLY A 7 -18.70 -11.26 -14.18
CA GLY A 7 -17.64 -11.67 -15.11
C GLY A 7 -17.01 -13.02 -14.80
N GLY A 8 -17.66 -13.84 -13.97
CA GLY A 8 -17.15 -15.17 -13.59
C GLY A 8 -16.08 -15.16 -12.47
N GLY A 9 -15.80 -14.00 -11.87
CA GLY A 9 -14.74 -13.88 -10.88
C GLY A 9 -15.05 -14.57 -9.56
N MET A 10 -16.32 -14.62 -9.13
CA MET A 10 -16.72 -15.32 -7.90
C MET A 10 -16.60 -16.84 -8.01
N GLU A 11 -16.84 -17.41 -9.20
CA GLU A 11 -16.69 -18.83 -9.50
C GLU A 11 -15.22 -19.24 -9.32
N LEU A 12 -14.31 -18.52 -9.98
CA LEU A 12 -12.87 -18.72 -9.83
C LEU A 12 -12.41 -18.55 -8.38
N PHE A 13 -12.96 -17.55 -7.67
CA PHE A 13 -12.61 -17.31 -6.27
C PHE A 13 -13.02 -18.50 -5.39
N ARG A 14 -14.20 -19.10 -5.63
CA ARG A 14 -14.65 -20.30 -4.92
C ARG A 14 -13.82 -21.54 -5.27
N GLU A 15 -13.43 -21.69 -6.54
CA GLU A 15 -12.59 -22.82 -6.97
C GLU A 15 -11.24 -22.84 -6.25
N ILE A 16 -10.58 -21.68 -6.11
CA ILE A 16 -9.30 -21.54 -5.41
C ILE A 16 -9.42 -21.90 -3.92
N TYR A 17 -10.57 -21.59 -3.29
CA TYR A 17 -10.77 -21.80 -1.85
C TYR A 17 -11.33 -23.18 -1.50
N LYS A 18 -11.86 -23.93 -2.48
CA LYS A 18 -12.44 -25.27 -2.29
C LYS A 18 -11.48 -26.27 -1.62
N PRO A 19 -10.17 -26.37 -2.00
CA PRO A 19 -9.23 -27.27 -1.32
C PRO A 19 -9.02 -26.93 0.16
N HIS A 20 -9.27 -25.68 0.54
CA HIS A 20 -9.15 -25.20 1.92
C HIS A 20 -10.46 -25.35 2.72
N GLN A 21 -11.51 -25.96 2.14
CA GLN A 21 -12.84 -26.12 2.75
C GLN A 21 -13.46 -24.77 3.19
N LEU A 22 -13.14 -23.70 2.46
CA LEU A 22 -13.64 -22.35 2.71
C LEU A 22 -14.63 -21.93 1.64
N TYR A 23 -15.63 -21.16 2.04
CA TYR A 23 -16.58 -20.54 1.12
C TYR A 23 -16.40 -19.01 1.16
N PRO A 24 -15.70 -18.42 0.18
CA PRO A 24 -15.34 -17.01 0.23
C PRO A 24 -16.50 -16.10 -0.19
N PHE A 25 -16.61 -14.95 0.48
CA PHE A 25 -17.51 -13.85 0.14
C PHE A 25 -16.71 -12.54 0.09
N VAL A 26 -17.04 -11.66 -0.84
CA VAL A 26 -16.42 -10.33 -0.92
C VAL A 26 -17.32 -9.33 -0.22
N MET A 27 -16.87 -8.79 0.91
CA MET A 27 -17.67 -7.88 1.75
C MET A 27 -17.35 -6.40 1.52
N LEU A 28 -16.08 -6.06 1.38
CA LEU A 28 -15.63 -4.66 1.38
C LEU A 28 -14.51 -4.45 0.38
N SER A 29 -14.43 -3.23 -0.12
CA SER A 29 -13.30 -2.70 -0.87
C SER A 29 -12.95 -1.35 -0.29
N THR A 30 -11.67 -1.13 -0.01
CA THR A 30 -11.15 0.19 0.38
C THR A 30 -11.08 1.16 -0.80
N GLY A 31 -11.38 0.69 -2.02
CA GLY A 31 -11.19 1.45 -3.24
C GLY A 31 -9.71 1.60 -3.58
N THR A 32 -9.41 2.63 -4.37
CA THR A 32 -8.03 2.95 -4.76
C THR A 32 -7.22 3.39 -3.54
N GLN A 33 -6.17 2.63 -3.24
CA GLN A 33 -5.23 2.96 -2.17
C GLN A 33 -4.15 3.93 -2.65
N MET A 34 -3.52 4.62 -1.71
CA MET A 34 -2.40 5.52 -2.02
C MET A 34 -1.12 4.72 -2.25
N GLY A 35 -0.20 5.27 -3.04
CA GLY A 35 1.12 4.68 -3.30
C GLY A 35 2.08 4.70 -2.10
N GLY A 36 1.66 5.30 -0.98
CA GLY A 36 2.38 5.31 0.29
C GLY A 36 3.01 6.66 0.63
N TRP A 37 3.55 6.68 1.85
CA TRP A 37 4.22 7.79 2.50
C TRP A 37 5.73 7.60 2.43
N PHE A 38 6.45 8.62 1.99
CA PHE A 38 7.90 8.56 1.81
C PHE A 38 8.61 9.69 2.57
N ARG A 39 9.72 9.36 3.24
CA ARG A 39 10.60 10.35 3.87
C ARG A 39 11.40 11.17 2.84
N LYS A 40 11.72 10.57 1.70
CA LYS A 40 12.47 11.19 0.60
C LYS A 40 11.63 11.16 -0.67
N GLU A 41 11.84 12.17 -1.51
CA GLU A 41 11.18 12.25 -2.81
C GLU A 41 11.72 11.17 -3.75
N ILE A 42 10.82 10.47 -4.45
CA ILE A 42 11.15 9.44 -5.44
C ILE A 42 10.94 10.03 -6.82
N LYS A 43 12.02 10.26 -7.57
CA LYS A 43 11.98 10.88 -8.91
C LYS A 43 12.31 9.88 -10.02
N SER A 44 13.04 8.84 -9.67
CA SER A 44 13.58 7.85 -10.59
C SER A 44 13.39 6.44 -10.03
N LYS A 45 13.65 5.44 -10.88
CA LYS A 45 13.64 4.04 -10.46
C LYS A 45 14.80 3.75 -9.51
N GLU A 46 15.92 4.44 -9.68
CA GLU A 46 17.14 4.30 -8.91
C GLU A 46 16.92 4.69 -7.45
N ASP A 47 16.06 5.70 -7.22
CA ASP A 47 15.69 6.15 -5.87
C ASP A 47 15.01 5.05 -5.05
N LEU A 48 14.36 4.07 -5.69
CA LEU A 48 13.71 2.94 -5.01
C LEU A 48 14.70 1.93 -4.43
N LYS A 49 15.94 1.90 -4.91
CA LYS A 49 16.92 0.88 -4.49
C LYS A 49 17.32 1.10 -3.04
N GLY A 50 17.17 0.05 -2.23
CA GLY A 50 17.59 0.04 -0.83
C GLY A 50 16.65 0.75 0.13
N ILE A 51 15.54 1.35 -0.35
CA ILE A 51 14.51 1.91 0.53
C ILE A 51 13.90 0.79 1.37
N ARG A 52 13.82 1.01 2.69
CA ARG A 52 13.11 0.14 3.61
C ARG A 52 11.65 0.52 3.62
N MET A 53 10.82 -0.24 2.90
CA MET A 53 9.40 0.07 2.72
C MET A 53 8.50 -1.01 3.33
N ARG A 54 7.52 -0.59 4.11
CA ARG A 54 6.40 -1.46 4.47
C ARG A 54 5.35 -1.42 3.37
N ILE A 55 5.27 -2.50 2.59
CA ILE A 55 4.26 -2.69 1.53
C ILE A 55 3.93 -4.19 1.39
N PRO A 56 2.74 -4.63 1.84
CA PRO A 56 2.40 -6.06 1.85
C PRO A 56 1.94 -6.58 0.47
N GLY A 57 1.77 -7.90 0.40
CA GLY A 57 1.07 -8.55 -0.70
C GLY A 57 1.82 -8.56 -2.03
N LEU A 58 1.07 -8.56 -3.13
CA LEU A 58 1.62 -8.66 -4.48
C LEU A 58 2.44 -7.41 -4.85
N ALA A 59 1.99 -6.23 -4.41
CA ALA A 59 2.72 -4.99 -4.64
C ALA A 59 4.12 -5.04 -4.00
N GLY A 60 4.26 -5.58 -2.79
CA GLY A 60 5.56 -5.81 -2.17
C GLY A 60 6.48 -6.71 -3.00
N LYS A 61 5.96 -7.79 -3.59
CA LYS A 61 6.76 -8.65 -4.49
C LYS A 61 7.25 -7.90 -5.73
N VAL A 62 6.45 -6.98 -6.27
CA VAL A 62 6.85 -6.14 -7.40
C VAL A 62 7.91 -5.11 -6.97
N MET A 63 7.71 -4.45 -5.84
CA MET A 63 8.67 -3.46 -5.31
C MET A 63 10.00 -4.10 -4.93
N ALA A 64 10.00 -5.32 -4.39
CA ALA A 64 11.22 -6.09 -4.13
C ALA A 64 12.03 -6.32 -5.43
N LYS A 65 11.37 -6.66 -6.54
CA LYS A 65 12.02 -6.76 -7.86
C LYS A 65 12.52 -5.41 -8.38
N ALA A 66 11.93 -4.30 -7.94
CA ALA A 66 12.40 -2.96 -8.23
C ALA A 66 13.59 -2.51 -7.36
N GLY A 67 14.01 -3.32 -6.37
CA GLY A 67 15.16 -3.05 -5.50
C GLY A 67 14.81 -2.49 -4.13
N VAL A 68 13.52 -2.40 -3.78
CA VAL A 68 13.07 -1.99 -2.45
C VAL A 68 13.32 -3.11 -1.45
N ASN A 69 13.82 -2.77 -0.26
CA ASN A 69 13.86 -3.67 0.88
C ASN A 69 12.49 -3.71 1.55
N VAL A 70 11.69 -4.73 1.25
CA VAL A 70 10.32 -4.85 1.74
C VAL A 70 10.31 -5.42 3.16
N ILE A 71 9.73 -4.68 4.09
CA ILE A 71 9.63 -5.05 5.50
C ILE A 71 8.16 -5.31 5.86
N ASN A 72 7.89 -6.46 6.46
CA ASN A 72 6.56 -6.79 6.98
C ASN A 72 6.47 -6.42 8.46
N LEU A 73 5.58 -5.48 8.77
CA LEU A 73 5.23 -5.09 10.13
C LEU A 73 3.71 -5.04 10.30
N PRO A 74 3.20 -5.33 11.51
CA PRO A 74 1.83 -5.02 11.90
C PRO A 74 1.52 -3.53 11.70
N GLY A 75 0.27 -3.22 11.34
CA GLY A 75 -0.17 -1.84 11.07
C GLY A 75 0.08 -0.88 12.24
N SER A 76 -0.08 -1.38 13.48
CA SER A 76 0.14 -0.63 14.72
C SER A 76 1.60 -0.22 14.95
N GLU A 77 2.56 -0.90 14.32
CA GLU A 77 3.99 -0.64 14.49
C GLU A 77 4.53 0.33 13.43
N ILE A 78 3.77 0.59 12.36
CA ILE A 78 4.19 1.47 11.26
C ILE A 78 4.55 2.88 11.77
N PRO A 79 3.75 3.54 12.63
CA PRO A 79 4.07 4.90 13.07
C PRO A 79 5.41 4.98 13.81
N SER A 80 5.63 4.09 14.78
CA SER A 80 6.89 4.03 15.53
C SER A 80 8.10 3.65 14.67
N ALA A 81 7.91 2.73 13.72
CA ALA A 81 8.97 2.33 12.79
C ALA A 81 9.31 3.45 11.78
N MET A 82 8.32 4.22 11.36
CA MET A 82 8.53 5.42 10.57
C MET A 82 9.26 6.46 11.41
N GLU A 83 8.76 6.83 12.60
CA GLU A 83 9.36 7.84 13.49
C GLU A 83 10.82 7.57 13.83
N SER A 84 11.15 6.32 14.21
CA SER A 84 12.52 5.88 14.53
C SER A 84 13.47 5.85 13.32
N GLY A 85 12.95 5.97 12.10
CA GLY A 85 13.73 5.82 10.88
C GLY A 85 14.13 4.37 10.60
N THR A 86 13.43 3.40 11.18
CA THR A 86 13.54 1.98 10.81
C THR A 86 12.93 1.73 9.44
N LEU A 87 11.86 2.46 9.11
CA LEU A 87 11.27 2.54 7.78
C LEU A 87 11.58 3.88 7.11
N ASP A 88 11.86 3.82 5.81
CA ASP A 88 12.00 4.99 4.93
C ASP A 88 10.68 5.34 4.24
N ALA A 89 9.79 4.34 4.08
CA ALA A 89 8.47 4.50 3.48
C ALA A 89 7.44 3.48 4.00
N ALA A 90 6.16 3.81 3.93
CA ALA A 90 5.08 2.90 4.30
C ALA A 90 3.80 3.12 3.49
N GLU A 91 3.11 2.04 3.16
CA GLU A 91 1.78 2.03 2.57
C GLU A 91 0.77 1.38 3.54
N TRP A 92 -0.46 1.94 3.59
CA TRP A 92 -1.53 1.46 4.46
C TRP A 92 -2.90 1.36 3.76
N VAL A 93 -3.67 2.46 3.66
CA VAL A 93 -4.98 2.42 3.01
C VAL A 93 -5.26 3.70 2.21
N SER A 94 -5.44 4.84 2.87
CA SER A 94 -5.80 6.10 2.21
C SER A 94 -5.57 7.28 3.15
N PRO A 95 -5.51 8.53 2.68
CA PRO A 95 -5.12 9.67 3.52
C PRO A 95 -6.00 9.80 4.77
N LEU A 96 -7.29 9.48 4.67
CA LEU A 96 -8.24 9.53 5.78
C LEU A 96 -7.91 8.52 6.89
N TYR A 97 -7.50 7.31 6.53
CA TYR A 97 -7.09 6.28 7.48
C TYR A 97 -5.63 6.44 7.93
N ASP A 98 -4.79 7.03 7.08
CA ASP A 98 -3.36 7.16 7.34
C ASP A 98 -3.06 8.37 8.25
N ILE A 99 -3.94 9.40 8.24
CA ILE A 99 -3.88 10.52 9.18
C ILE A 99 -4.08 10.06 10.62
N SER A 100 -5.03 9.14 10.87
CA SER A 100 -5.26 8.61 12.23
C SER A 100 -4.08 7.80 12.75
N LEU A 101 -3.26 7.22 11.85
CA LEU A 101 -1.99 6.58 12.19
C LEU A 101 -0.82 7.56 12.36
N GLY A 102 -1.01 8.86 12.11
CA GLY A 102 0.04 9.86 12.29
C GLY A 102 1.15 9.83 11.23
N LEU A 103 0.99 9.09 10.12
CA LEU A 103 2.05 8.91 9.11
C LEU A 103 2.51 10.24 8.48
N HIS A 104 1.60 11.20 8.40
CA HIS A 104 1.87 12.58 7.96
C HIS A 104 2.91 13.32 8.81
N LYS A 105 3.17 12.90 10.05
CA LYS A 105 4.20 13.52 10.91
C LYS A 105 5.61 13.06 10.55
N SER A 106 5.73 11.86 10.00
CA SER A 106 7.01 11.22 9.71
C SER A 106 7.39 11.24 8.23
N ALA A 107 6.44 11.52 7.34
CA ALA A 107 6.63 11.54 5.91
C ALA A 107 5.75 12.62 5.27
N ASN A 108 6.39 13.52 4.52
CA ASN A 108 5.73 14.72 3.97
C ASN A 108 5.33 14.54 2.50
N ILE A 109 5.53 13.34 1.94
CA ILE A 109 5.27 13.04 0.53
C ILE A 109 4.36 11.83 0.45
N ILE A 110 3.20 12.06 -0.15
CA ILE A 110 2.21 11.02 -0.44
C ILE A 110 2.14 10.79 -1.94
N THR A 111 2.28 9.54 -2.38
CA THR A 111 2.18 9.20 -3.80
C THR A 111 0.74 8.81 -4.12
N ILE A 112 0.11 9.48 -5.08
CA ILE A 112 -1.21 9.12 -5.63
C ILE A 112 -1.05 8.20 -6.84
N PRO A 113 -1.90 7.18 -7.02
CA PRO A 113 -1.94 6.41 -8.26
C PRO A 113 -2.17 7.35 -9.44
N ARG A 114 -1.46 7.08 -10.55
CA ARG A 114 -1.35 7.96 -11.73
C ARG A 114 -2.67 8.32 -12.44
N GLY A 115 -3.81 7.77 -12.00
CA GLY A 115 -5.16 8.08 -12.46
C GLY A 115 -5.97 9.03 -11.55
N MET A 116 -5.46 9.39 -10.37
CA MET A 116 -6.01 10.45 -9.52
C MET A 116 -5.28 11.78 -9.82
N ASN A 117 -6.02 12.88 -9.88
CA ASN A 117 -5.55 14.20 -10.33
C ASN A 117 -4.14 14.57 -9.77
N PRO A 118 -3.13 14.82 -10.63
CA PRO A 118 -1.75 15.12 -10.22
C PRO A 118 -1.57 16.35 -9.33
N ARG A 119 -2.59 17.20 -9.18
CA ARG A 119 -2.52 18.44 -8.39
C ARG A 119 -2.56 18.24 -6.87
N GLN A 120 -2.59 17.00 -6.37
CA GLN A 120 -2.65 16.67 -4.94
C GLN A 120 -1.38 16.01 -4.40
N LEU A 121 -0.20 16.55 -4.73
CA LEU A 121 0.98 16.39 -3.86
C LEU A 121 0.75 17.25 -2.62
N TRP A 122 0.12 16.67 -1.59
CA TRP A 122 -0.05 17.35 -0.31
C TRP A 122 1.28 17.31 0.44
N ARG A 123 2.03 18.40 0.34
CA ARG A 123 3.14 18.69 1.26
C ARG A 123 2.51 19.36 2.48
N LEU A 124 2.30 18.59 3.55
CA LEU A 124 1.84 19.18 4.82
C LEU A 124 3.04 19.92 5.41
N SER A 125 3.01 21.25 5.30
CA SER A 125 3.97 22.19 5.91
C SER A 125 3.59 22.51 7.34
#